data_AF-A0A6P1HHB9-F1
#
_entry.id   AF-A0A6P1HHB9-F1
#
_cell.length_a   1.000
_cell.length_b   1.000
_cell.length_c   1.000
_cell.angle_alpha   90.00
_cell.angle_beta   90.00
_cell.angle_gamma   90.00
#
_symmetry.space_group_name_H-M   'P 1'
#
loop_
_entity.id
_entity.type
_entity.pdbx_description
1 polymer ?
#
loop_
_entity_poly.entity_id
_entity_poly.type
_entity_poly.pdbx_seq_one_letter_code
_entity_poly.pdbx_strand_id
1 'polypeptide(L)'
;MLFPTSKLEGLRIDATDGELGKIKDIYFDDKKWTIRYVVADTRKWLPGKKVLLSPASLKDIPFDSDKIEVNLDKETIRNAPPIEDHEPVSVRNEMELSRYYGWSPYWEGEYLWGTMGYPQIMEPGATPTMVADDKMKQEKREEDNPDHPDHNLRSVREVAGEKSGYRVFAQNQEIGHLEDFSIQQETYKLQYMVINTGSWLNEKLRMLSTDWIESIDWENHIVKVDIDPGQLKQAPDYDYEHEVTRDVEERMHQLYAKPFQI
;
A
#
# COMPACT_ATOMS: atom_id res chain seq x y z
N MET A 1 12.32 -1.72 -9.81
CA MET A 1 11.31 -1.41 -10.84
C MET A 1 10.11 -0.78 -10.14
N LEU A 2 9.45 0.14 -10.82
CA LEU A 2 8.21 0.77 -10.38
C LEU A 2 7.06 0.34 -11.28
N PHE A 3 5.91 0.04 -10.70
CA PHE A 3 4.69 -0.24 -11.46
C PHE A 3 3.46 0.32 -10.76
N PRO A 4 2.41 0.71 -11.50
CA PRO A 4 1.22 1.34 -10.92
C PRO A 4 0.35 0.33 -10.14
N THR A 5 -0.37 0.79 -9.10
CA THR A 5 -1.27 -0.08 -8.32
C THR A 5 -2.44 -0.60 -9.16
N SER A 6 -2.91 0.17 -10.14
CA SER A 6 -3.95 -0.23 -11.09
C SER A 6 -3.63 -1.51 -11.87
N LYS A 7 -2.35 -1.87 -12.04
CA LYS A 7 -1.95 -3.14 -12.68
C LYS A 7 -2.29 -4.36 -11.82
N LEU A 8 -2.45 -4.19 -10.51
CA LEU A 8 -2.82 -5.27 -9.60
C LEU A 8 -4.33 -5.43 -9.47
N GLU A 9 -5.10 -4.37 -9.68
CA GLU A 9 -6.55 -4.40 -9.48
C GLU A 9 -7.23 -5.42 -10.39
N GLY A 10 -8.08 -6.28 -9.81
CA GLY A 10 -8.81 -7.29 -10.56
C GLY A 10 -7.99 -8.47 -11.08
N LEU A 11 -6.67 -8.51 -10.87
CA LEU A 11 -5.83 -9.66 -11.22
C LEU A 11 -6.32 -10.91 -10.50
N ARG A 12 -6.20 -12.06 -11.17
CA ARG A 12 -6.54 -13.35 -10.57
C ARG A 12 -5.50 -13.73 -9.52
N ILE A 13 -5.95 -14.30 -8.41
CA ILE A 13 -5.08 -14.86 -7.38
C ILE A 13 -5.17 -16.37 -7.46
N ASP A 14 -4.04 -17.04 -7.65
CA ASP A 14 -3.92 -18.50 -7.66
C ASP A 14 -3.26 -18.98 -6.37
N ALA A 15 -3.99 -19.84 -5.64
CA ALA A 15 -3.46 -20.68 -4.57
C ALA A 15 -2.71 -21.88 -5.16
N THR A 16 -2.01 -22.64 -4.31
CA THR A 16 -1.28 -23.84 -4.74
C THR A 16 -2.18 -24.95 -5.30
N ASP A 17 -3.47 -24.92 -4.96
CA ASP A 17 -4.50 -25.89 -5.34
C ASP A 17 -5.60 -25.30 -6.26
N GLY A 18 -5.40 -24.10 -6.82
CA GLY A 18 -6.25 -23.53 -7.88
C GLY A 18 -6.66 -22.06 -7.67
N GLU A 19 -7.64 -21.58 -8.45
CA GLU A 19 -8.13 -20.19 -8.37
C GLU A 19 -8.67 -19.89 -6.95
N LEU A 20 -8.08 -18.86 -6.34
CA LEU A 20 -8.51 -18.30 -5.07
C LEU A 20 -9.58 -17.23 -5.28
N GLY A 21 -9.39 -16.35 -6.26
CA GLY A 21 -10.26 -15.18 -6.45
C GLY A 21 -9.59 -14.11 -7.28
N LYS A 22 -9.93 -12.84 -7.01
CA LYS A 22 -9.32 -11.67 -7.66
C LYS A 22 -8.93 -10.62 -6.64
N ILE A 23 -7.97 -9.76 -6.97
CA ILE A 23 -7.65 -8.57 -6.16
C ILE A 23 -8.86 -7.63 -6.19
N LYS A 24 -9.39 -7.34 -5.00
CA LYS A 24 -10.51 -6.44 -4.75
C LYS A 24 -10.05 -5.03 -4.39
N ASP A 25 -8.95 -4.95 -3.64
CA ASP A 25 -8.38 -3.73 -3.06
C ASP A 25 -6.95 -4.00 -2.57
N ILE A 26 -6.23 -2.95 -2.22
CA ILE A 26 -4.88 -2.96 -1.66
C ILE A 26 -4.88 -2.07 -0.42
N TYR A 27 -4.40 -2.59 0.70
CA TYR A 27 -4.22 -1.84 1.93
C TYR A 27 -2.76 -1.48 2.16
N PHE A 28 -2.50 -0.22 2.47
CA PHE A 28 -1.18 0.31 2.80
C PHE A 28 -1.21 1.01 4.16
N ASP A 29 -0.07 1.11 4.83
CA ASP A 29 0.05 1.92 6.04
C ASP A 29 0.42 3.38 5.70
N ASP A 30 -0.29 4.33 6.28
CA ASP A 30 -0.14 5.77 6.00
C ASP A 30 1.08 6.43 6.67
N LYS A 31 1.84 5.67 7.48
CA LYS A 31 3.08 6.13 8.12
C LYS A 31 4.32 5.87 7.25
N LYS A 32 4.48 4.64 6.75
CA LYS A 32 5.61 4.18 5.94
C LYS A 32 5.26 4.08 4.46
N TRP A 33 4.02 4.38 4.07
CA TRP A 33 3.53 4.28 2.70
C TRP A 33 3.82 2.92 2.07
N THR A 34 3.62 1.83 2.82
CA THR A 34 3.96 0.49 2.35
C THR A 34 2.70 -0.37 2.26
N ILE A 35 2.53 -1.08 1.14
CA ILE A 35 1.42 -2.03 0.99
C ILE A 35 1.60 -3.13 2.04
N ARG A 36 0.59 -3.33 2.89
CA ARG A 36 0.57 -4.39 3.92
C ARG A 36 -0.24 -5.58 3.50
N TYR A 37 -1.33 -5.36 2.76
CA TYR A 37 -2.24 -6.43 2.37
C TYR A 37 -2.80 -6.23 0.98
N VAL A 38 -2.89 -7.32 0.23
CA VAL A 38 -3.81 -7.46 -0.89
C VAL A 38 -5.12 -8.02 -0.35
N VAL A 39 -6.24 -7.40 -0.72
CA VAL A 39 -7.59 -7.86 -0.35
C VAL A 39 -8.12 -8.75 -1.47
N ALA A 40 -8.40 -10.01 -1.18
CA ALA A 40 -8.91 -10.96 -2.17
C ALA A 40 -10.44 -11.06 -2.13
N ASP A 41 -11.08 -10.96 -3.29
CA ASP A 41 -12.48 -11.34 -3.48
C ASP A 41 -12.61 -12.87 -3.65
N THR A 42 -12.96 -13.55 -2.56
CA THR A 42 -13.15 -15.01 -2.51
C THR A 42 -14.62 -15.42 -2.45
N ARG A 43 -15.57 -14.49 -2.71
CA ARG A 43 -17.01 -14.70 -2.45
C ARG A 43 -17.63 -15.91 -3.16
N LYS A 44 -17.04 -16.36 -4.27
CA LYS A 44 -17.48 -17.55 -5.02
C LYS A 44 -17.43 -18.85 -4.19
N TRP A 45 -16.51 -18.96 -3.23
CA TRP A 45 -16.30 -20.20 -2.47
C TRP A 45 -16.09 -19.99 -0.97
N LEU A 46 -15.75 -18.78 -0.54
CA LEU A 46 -15.61 -18.37 0.86
C LEU A 46 -16.39 -17.05 1.09
N PRO A 47 -17.74 -17.08 1.01
CA PRO A 47 -18.56 -15.88 1.19
C PRO A 47 -18.50 -15.36 2.63
N GLY A 48 -18.63 -14.04 2.80
CA GLY A 48 -18.73 -13.37 4.10
C GLY A 48 -17.40 -13.12 4.83
N LYS A 49 -16.29 -13.66 4.35
CA LYS A 49 -14.95 -13.42 4.91
C LYS A 49 -14.16 -12.42 4.08
N LYS A 50 -13.50 -11.46 4.75
CA LYS A 50 -12.42 -10.66 4.17
C LYS A 50 -11.14 -11.49 4.18
N VAL A 51 -10.54 -11.69 3.02
CA VAL A 51 -9.25 -12.39 2.90
C VAL A 51 -8.17 -11.35 2.65
N LEU A 52 -7.27 -11.20 3.62
CA LEU A 52 -6.08 -10.35 3.54
C LEU A 52 -4.86 -11.23 3.32
N LEU A 53 -4.01 -10.86 2.38
CA LEU A 53 -2.76 -11.54 2.08
C LEU A 53 -1.61 -10.53 2.13
N SER A 54 -0.64 -10.76 3.00
CA SER A 54 0.59 -9.97 2.99
C SER A 54 1.36 -10.18 1.68
N PRO A 55 2.06 -9.15 1.17
CA PRO A 55 3.10 -9.32 0.16
C PRO A 55 4.07 -10.48 0.41
N ALA A 56 4.34 -10.82 1.68
CA ALA A 56 5.17 -11.97 2.06
C ALA A 56 4.62 -13.33 1.59
N SER A 57 3.31 -13.42 1.30
CA SER A 57 2.67 -14.62 0.79
C SER A 57 2.70 -14.75 -0.74
N LEU A 58 3.10 -13.70 -1.46
CA LEU A 58 3.13 -13.66 -2.92
C LEU A 58 4.44 -14.25 -3.44
N LYS A 59 4.40 -15.00 -4.54
CA LYS A 59 5.62 -15.62 -5.12
C LYS A 59 6.48 -14.63 -5.89
N ASP A 60 5.86 -13.76 -6.67
CA ASP A 60 6.43 -12.62 -7.40
C ASP A 60 5.25 -11.89 -8.09
N ILE A 61 5.42 -10.61 -8.41
CA ILE A 61 4.48 -9.85 -9.24
C ILE A 61 5.12 -9.70 -10.63
N PRO A 62 4.72 -10.51 -11.63
CA PRO A 62 5.26 -10.35 -12.98
C PRO A 62 4.57 -9.17 -13.66
N PHE A 63 5.37 -8.27 -14.25
CA PHE A 63 4.93 -7.02 -14.90
C PHE A 63 3.82 -7.21 -15.95
N ASP A 64 3.80 -8.36 -16.63
CA ASP A 64 2.82 -8.70 -17.70
C ASP A 64 1.98 -9.95 -17.39
N SER A 65 1.70 -10.22 -16.11
CA SER A 65 0.86 -11.36 -15.73
C SER A 65 -0.61 -10.98 -15.57
N ASP A 66 -1.51 -11.88 -15.99
CA ASP A 66 -2.95 -11.80 -15.70
C ASP A 66 -3.31 -12.31 -14.30
N LYS A 67 -2.29 -12.77 -13.55
CA LYS A 67 -2.44 -13.40 -12.24
C LYS A 67 -1.27 -13.17 -11.29
N ILE A 68 -1.53 -13.32 -10.00
CA ILE A 68 -0.52 -13.44 -8.94
C ILE A 68 -0.68 -14.79 -8.28
N GLU A 69 0.43 -15.44 -7.96
CA GLU A 69 0.44 -16.72 -7.26
C GLU A 69 0.83 -16.54 -5.79
N VAL A 70 0.21 -17.32 -4.92
CA VAL A 70 0.54 -17.37 -3.49
C VAL A 70 1.01 -18.75 -3.07
N ASN A 71 1.87 -18.79 -2.04
CA ASN A 71 2.38 -20.03 -1.44
C ASN A 71 1.42 -20.63 -0.39
N LEU A 72 0.11 -20.55 -0.63
CA LEU A 72 -0.93 -21.01 0.29
C LEU A 72 -1.96 -21.83 -0.48
N ASP A 73 -2.49 -22.89 0.15
CA ASP A 73 -3.67 -23.60 -0.35
C ASP A 73 -4.97 -22.95 0.16
N LYS A 74 -6.09 -23.28 -0.51
CA LYS A 74 -7.40 -22.73 -0.15
C LYS A 74 -7.87 -23.13 1.24
N GLU A 75 -7.43 -24.28 1.74
CA GLU A 75 -7.82 -24.77 3.07
C GLU A 75 -7.13 -23.98 4.19
N THR A 76 -5.85 -23.64 4.02
CA THR A 76 -5.11 -22.73 4.90
C THR A 76 -5.80 -21.37 4.95
N ILE A 77 -6.19 -20.81 3.80
CA ILE A 77 -6.89 -19.52 3.74
C ILE A 77 -8.28 -19.58 4.40
N ARG A 78 -9.00 -20.70 4.22
CA ARG A 78 -10.31 -20.92 4.86
C ARG A 78 -10.20 -20.92 6.38
N ASN A 79 -9.13 -21.50 6.91
CA ASN A 79 -8.90 -21.74 8.34
C ASN A 79 -8.21 -20.57 9.06
N ALA A 80 -7.84 -19.50 8.35
CA ALA A 80 -7.33 -18.28 8.95
C ALA A 80 -8.35 -17.62 9.89
N PRO A 81 -7.87 -16.88 10.92
CA PRO A 81 -8.71 -16.04 11.79
C PRO A 81 -9.69 -15.19 10.96
N PRO A 82 -11.00 -15.23 11.27
CA PRO A 82 -11.99 -14.56 10.44
C PRO A 82 -11.95 -13.04 10.63
N ILE A 83 -12.14 -12.33 9.52
CA ILE A 83 -12.47 -10.90 9.49
C ILE A 83 -13.75 -10.79 8.67
N GLU A 84 -14.76 -10.11 9.19
CA GLU A 84 -16.01 -9.90 8.46
C GLU A 84 -15.77 -8.93 7.28
N ASP A 85 -16.37 -9.19 6.11
CA ASP A 85 -16.08 -8.42 4.87
C ASP A 85 -16.30 -6.90 5.01
N HIS A 86 -17.25 -6.47 5.85
CA HIS A 86 -17.58 -5.06 6.05
C HIS A 86 -16.86 -4.40 7.21
N GLU A 87 -16.14 -5.15 8.05
CA GLU A 87 -15.47 -4.57 9.21
C GLU A 87 -14.11 -3.96 8.82
N PRO A 88 -13.70 -2.87 9.51
CA PRO A 88 -12.32 -2.40 9.44
C PRO A 88 -11.36 -3.45 10.04
N VAL A 89 -10.11 -3.45 9.57
CA VAL A 89 -9.11 -4.45 9.96
C VAL A 89 -8.42 -4.06 11.26
N SER A 90 -8.92 -4.47 12.42
CA SER A 90 -8.29 -4.10 13.71
C SER A 90 -6.83 -4.56 13.83
N VAL A 91 -6.05 -3.88 14.67
CA VAL A 91 -4.67 -4.31 15.02
C VAL A 91 -4.66 -5.74 15.54
N ARG A 92 -5.66 -6.12 16.34
CA ARG A 92 -5.89 -7.50 16.75
C ARG A 92 -6.02 -8.47 15.57
N ASN A 93 -6.76 -8.11 14.53
CA ASN A 93 -6.86 -8.95 13.33
C ASN A 93 -5.48 -9.09 12.66
N GLU A 94 -4.72 -8.00 12.50
CA GLU A 94 -3.37 -8.04 11.93
C GLU A 94 -2.46 -8.95 12.75
N MET A 95 -2.49 -8.87 14.09
CA MET A 95 -1.72 -9.75 14.97
C MET A 95 -2.11 -11.23 14.83
N GLU A 96 -3.40 -11.53 14.81
CA GLU A 96 -3.90 -12.91 14.69
C GLU A 96 -3.52 -13.51 13.33
N LEU A 97 -3.64 -12.73 12.24
CA LEU A 97 -3.22 -13.17 10.90
C LEU A 97 -1.70 -13.34 10.80
N SER A 98 -0.91 -12.39 11.32
CA SER A 98 0.55 -12.49 11.30
C SER A 98 1.04 -13.72 12.06
N ARG A 99 0.45 -14.04 13.22
CA ARG A 99 0.76 -15.29 13.94
C ARG A 99 0.33 -16.54 13.18
N TYR A 100 -0.83 -16.51 12.52
CA TYR A 100 -1.35 -17.67 11.79
C TYR A 100 -0.50 -18.00 10.56
N TYR A 101 -0.20 -17.00 9.74
CA TYR A 101 0.59 -17.18 8.51
C TYR A 101 2.11 -17.11 8.74
N GLY A 102 2.55 -16.69 9.93
CA GLY A 102 3.96 -16.51 10.25
C GLY A 102 4.56 -15.26 9.62
N TRP A 103 3.81 -14.21 9.35
CA TRP A 103 4.36 -12.97 8.79
C TRP A 103 5.18 -12.21 9.81
N SER A 104 6.26 -11.57 9.34
CA SER A 104 6.99 -10.61 10.18
C SER A 104 6.13 -9.36 10.44
N PRO A 105 5.87 -8.99 11.71
CA PRO A 105 5.08 -7.81 12.06
C PRO A 105 5.81 -6.54 11.64
N TYR A 106 5.23 -5.81 10.69
CA TYR A 106 5.88 -4.63 10.10
C TYR A 106 5.98 -3.43 11.05
N TRP A 107 5.20 -3.44 12.13
CA TRP A 107 5.22 -2.44 13.19
C TRP A 107 6.41 -2.62 14.15
N GLU A 108 7.11 -3.76 14.07
CA GLU A 108 8.27 -4.05 14.93
C GLU A 108 9.58 -3.64 14.26
N GLY A 109 9.99 -2.38 14.40
CA GLY A 109 11.30 -1.90 13.97
C GLY A 109 11.24 -0.68 13.06
N GLU A 110 12.43 -0.22 12.65
CA GLU A 110 12.61 1.05 11.95
C GLU A 110 12.53 0.94 10.43
N TYR A 111 12.68 -0.27 9.87
CA TYR A 111 12.60 -0.49 8.42
C TYR A 111 11.15 -0.63 7.93
N LEU A 112 10.98 -0.67 6.61
CA LEU A 112 9.66 -0.74 5.98
C LEU A 112 8.85 -1.98 6.43
N TRP A 113 9.50 -3.10 6.73
CA TRP A 113 8.86 -4.36 7.16
C TRP A 113 9.31 -4.78 8.56
N GLY A 114 9.34 -3.80 9.46
CA GLY A 114 9.75 -4.01 10.85
C GLY A 114 11.26 -4.01 10.98
N THR A 115 11.85 -5.15 11.31
CA THR A 115 13.31 -5.32 11.40
C THR A 115 13.97 -5.53 10.03
N MET A 116 13.16 -5.65 8.97
CA MET A 116 13.61 -5.94 7.60
C MET A 116 13.13 -4.85 6.62
N GLY A 117 13.85 -4.70 5.50
CA GLY A 117 13.50 -3.73 4.45
C GLY A 117 12.43 -4.18 3.46
N TYR A 118 12.08 -5.47 3.45
CA TYR A 118 11.22 -6.12 2.46
C TYR A 118 10.37 -7.21 3.12
N PRO A 119 9.21 -7.59 2.53
CA PRO A 119 8.28 -8.51 3.17
C PRO A 119 8.85 -9.92 3.28
N GLN A 120 8.65 -10.55 4.45
CA GLN A 120 9.12 -11.91 4.71
C GLN A 120 8.17 -12.67 5.64
N ILE A 121 8.19 -13.99 5.50
CA ILE A 121 7.66 -14.94 6.48
C ILE A 121 8.78 -15.22 7.50
N MET A 122 8.43 -15.27 8.78
CA MET A 122 9.34 -15.67 9.86
C MET A 122 9.82 -17.11 9.66
N GLU A 123 11.09 -17.36 9.96
CA GLU A 123 11.59 -18.74 10.04
C GLU A 123 10.85 -19.51 11.16
N PRO A 124 10.46 -20.78 10.92
CA PRO A 124 9.88 -21.62 11.96
C PRO A 124 10.81 -21.72 13.18
N GLY A 125 10.33 -21.28 14.35
CA GLY A 125 11.11 -21.26 15.59
C GLY A 125 11.83 -19.94 15.90
N ALA A 126 11.71 -18.93 15.03
CA ALA A 126 12.05 -17.56 15.39
C ALA A 126 11.19 -17.11 16.58
N THR A 127 11.84 -16.63 17.64
CA THR A 127 11.14 -16.01 18.76
C THR A 127 11.00 -14.52 18.48
N PRO A 128 9.82 -13.91 18.71
CA PRO A 128 9.73 -12.46 18.78
C PRO A 128 10.79 -11.95 19.76
N THR A 129 11.48 -10.87 19.40
CA THR A 129 12.50 -10.32 20.30
C THR A 129 11.84 -9.83 21.59
N MET A 130 12.56 -9.79 22.73
CA MET A 130 12.02 -9.23 23.98
C MET A 130 11.46 -7.80 23.81
N VAL A 131 11.99 -7.03 22.85
CA VAL A 131 11.51 -5.70 22.48
C VAL A 131 10.13 -5.76 21.81
N ALA A 132 9.89 -6.79 20.98
CA ALA A 132 8.59 -7.08 20.39
C ALA A 132 7.55 -7.44 21.46
N ASP A 133 7.92 -8.29 22.43
CA ASP A 133 7.02 -8.69 23.52
C ASP A 133 6.61 -7.52 24.42
N ASP A 134 7.53 -6.60 24.71
CA ASP A 134 7.25 -5.43 25.56
C ASP A 134 6.48 -4.34 24.81
N LYS A 135 6.78 -4.10 23.52
CA LYS A 135 5.95 -3.24 22.67
C LYS A 135 4.56 -3.82 22.44
N MET A 136 4.42 -5.12 22.14
CA MET A 136 3.11 -5.77 22.05
C MET A 136 2.31 -5.64 23.34
N LYS A 137 2.94 -5.72 24.52
CA LYS A 137 2.25 -5.50 25.80
C LYS A 137 1.88 -4.05 26.03
N GLN A 138 2.61 -3.10 25.46
CA GLN A 138 2.31 -1.68 25.55
C GLN A 138 1.21 -1.29 24.55
N GLU A 139 1.33 -1.67 23.29
CA GLU A 139 0.32 -1.51 22.24
C GLU A 139 -0.99 -2.21 22.63
N LYS A 140 -0.94 -3.41 23.21
CA LYS A 140 -2.14 -4.10 23.73
C LYS A 140 -2.81 -3.40 24.92
N ARG A 141 -2.06 -2.63 25.73
CA ARG A 141 -2.67 -1.77 26.78
C ARG A 141 -3.31 -0.52 26.19
N GLU A 142 -2.84 -0.11 25.03
CA GLU A 142 -3.34 1.04 24.29
C GLU A 142 -4.52 0.65 23.36
N GLU A 143 -4.62 -0.62 22.90
CA GLU A 143 -5.75 -1.22 22.17
C GLU A 143 -7.07 -1.23 22.95
N ASP A 144 -7.02 -1.37 24.28
CA ASP A 144 -8.22 -1.30 25.14
C ASP A 144 -8.78 0.13 25.26
N ASN A 145 -8.13 1.12 24.63
CA ASN A 145 -8.66 2.45 24.44
C ASN A 145 -9.40 2.55 23.09
N PRO A 146 -10.74 2.63 23.07
CA PRO A 146 -11.51 2.78 21.83
C PRO A 146 -11.25 4.09 21.08
N ASP A 147 -10.59 5.07 21.71
CA ASP A 147 -10.11 6.31 21.09
C ASP A 147 -8.64 6.21 20.62
N HIS A 148 -8.07 5.01 20.47
CA HIS A 148 -6.69 4.86 20.00
C HIS A 148 -6.57 5.26 18.52
N PRO A 149 -5.76 6.28 18.18
CA PRO A 149 -5.74 6.89 16.86
C PRO A 149 -4.98 6.07 15.78
N ASP A 150 -4.41 4.90 16.09
CA ASP A 150 -3.47 4.20 15.20
C ASP A 150 -4.10 3.18 14.23
N HIS A 151 -5.26 3.48 13.67
CA HIS A 151 -5.71 2.76 12.48
C HIS A 151 -5.12 3.39 11.22
N ASN A 152 -3.86 3.01 10.97
CA ASN A 152 -3.02 3.57 9.91
C ASN A 152 -3.20 2.87 8.55
N LEU A 153 -4.01 1.81 8.48
CA LEU A 153 -4.32 1.14 7.22
C LEU A 153 -5.32 1.97 6.41
N ARG A 154 -4.99 2.16 5.12
CA ARG A 154 -5.82 2.88 4.15
C ARG A 154 -6.01 2.03 2.90
N SER A 155 -7.15 2.21 2.26
CA SER A 155 -7.49 1.56 0.98
C SER A 155 -6.93 2.39 -0.18
N VAL A 156 -6.20 1.76 -1.09
CA VAL A 156 -5.78 2.40 -2.34
C VAL A 156 -7.01 2.86 -3.12
N ARG A 157 -8.03 2.01 -3.23
CA ARG A 157 -9.26 2.33 -3.95
C ARG A 157 -10.03 3.50 -3.36
N GLU A 158 -9.99 3.68 -2.04
CA GLU A 158 -10.57 4.83 -1.36
C GLU A 158 -9.80 6.13 -1.70
N VAL A 159 -8.47 6.10 -1.60
CA VAL A 159 -7.64 7.31 -1.71
C VAL A 159 -7.44 7.73 -3.17
N ALA A 160 -7.14 6.79 -4.06
CA ALA A 160 -6.96 7.03 -5.50
C ALA A 160 -8.29 7.09 -6.28
N GLY A 161 -9.34 6.44 -5.77
CA GLY A 161 -10.66 6.42 -6.40
C GLY A 161 -10.71 5.63 -7.71
N GLU A 162 -11.91 5.21 -8.13
CA GLU A 162 -12.08 4.52 -9.44
C GLU A 162 -12.07 5.49 -10.64
N LYS A 163 -12.24 6.79 -10.38
CA LYS A 163 -12.39 7.83 -11.41
C LYS A 163 -11.70 9.12 -11.04
N SER A 164 -11.73 9.49 -9.77
CA SER A 164 -11.09 10.67 -9.22
C SER A 164 -10.95 10.49 -7.71
N GLY A 165 -9.72 10.44 -7.24
CA GLY A 165 -9.39 10.26 -5.83
C GLY A 165 -9.36 11.57 -5.06
N TYR A 166 -8.57 11.56 -3.99
CA TYR A 166 -8.38 12.72 -3.12
C TYR A 166 -7.84 13.92 -3.90
N ARG A 167 -8.28 15.13 -3.54
CA ARG A 167 -7.79 16.37 -4.14
C ARG A 167 -6.39 16.67 -3.62
N VAL A 168 -5.51 17.08 -4.52
CA VAL A 168 -4.11 17.36 -4.19
C VAL A 168 -3.88 18.88 -4.26
N PHE A 169 -3.31 19.43 -3.19
CA PHE A 169 -3.03 20.85 -3.05
C PHE A 169 -1.54 21.09 -2.85
N ALA A 170 -1.03 22.17 -3.45
CA ALA A 170 0.30 22.70 -3.24
C ALA A 170 0.19 24.22 -3.02
N GLN A 171 0.78 24.75 -1.95
CA GLN A 171 0.74 26.20 -1.62
C GLN A 171 -0.67 26.82 -1.68
N ASN A 172 -1.68 26.12 -1.17
CA ASN A 172 -3.11 26.51 -1.21
C ASN A 172 -3.75 26.56 -2.62
N GLN A 173 -3.08 26.06 -3.64
CA GLN A 173 -3.64 25.86 -4.97
C GLN A 173 -4.00 24.39 -5.15
N GLU A 174 -5.21 24.10 -5.64
CA GLU A 174 -5.53 22.75 -6.12
C GLU A 174 -4.70 22.49 -7.39
N ILE A 175 -3.98 21.37 -7.41
CA ILE A 175 -3.10 20.96 -8.51
C ILE A 175 -3.60 19.73 -9.26
N GLY A 176 -4.67 19.10 -8.78
CA GLY A 176 -5.26 17.92 -9.38
C GLY A 176 -5.95 17.01 -8.37
N HIS A 177 -6.17 15.77 -8.78
CA HIS A 177 -6.63 14.69 -7.92
C HIS A 177 -5.68 13.50 -8.04
N LEU A 178 -5.61 12.70 -6.99
CA LEU A 178 -4.91 11.43 -7.02
C LEU A 178 -5.63 10.47 -7.97
N GLU A 179 -4.87 9.76 -8.79
CA GLU A 179 -5.38 8.77 -9.75
C GLU A 179 -4.80 7.37 -9.50
N ASP A 180 -3.53 7.28 -9.05
CA ASP A 180 -2.87 6.00 -8.79
C ASP A 180 -1.65 6.20 -7.86
N PHE A 181 -0.97 5.11 -7.51
CA PHE A 181 0.35 5.10 -6.91
C PHE A 181 1.31 4.21 -7.71
N SER A 182 2.60 4.54 -7.68
CA SER A 182 3.67 3.65 -8.13
C SER A 182 4.22 2.82 -6.96
N ILE A 183 4.29 1.51 -7.15
CA ILE A 183 4.80 0.53 -6.21
C ILE A 183 6.26 0.22 -6.53
N GLN A 184 7.14 0.31 -5.54
CA GLN A 184 8.49 -0.24 -5.61
C GLN A 184 8.39 -1.76 -5.40
N GLN A 185 8.68 -2.54 -6.44
CA GLN A 185 8.46 -3.99 -6.47
C GLN A 185 9.05 -4.81 -5.32
N GLU A 186 10.26 -4.50 -4.87
CA GLU A 186 10.97 -5.27 -3.83
C GLU A 186 10.47 -4.93 -2.42
N THR A 187 10.19 -3.67 -2.17
CA THR A 187 9.84 -3.18 -0.83
C THR A 187 8.35 -2.97 -0.63
N TYR A 188 7.57 -2.99 -1.72
CA TYR A 188 6.14 -2.68 -1.73
C TYR A 188 5.81 -1.27 -1.21
N LYS A 189 6.79 -0.36 -1.18
CA LYS A 189 6.57 1.06 -0.89
C LYS A 189 5.78 1.69 -2.04
N LEU A 190 4.70 2.39 -1.71
CA LEU A 190 4.07 3.38 -2.57
C LEU A 190 5.03 4.56 -2.66
N GLN A 191 5.88 4.55 -3.69
CA GLN A 191 6.99 5.48 -3.85
C GLN A 191 6.50 6.84 -4.38
N TYR A 192 5.56 6.80 -5.31
CA TYR A 192 5.00 7.99 -5.96
C TYR A 192 3.48 7.94 -5.98
N MET A 193 2.85 9.09 -5.76
CA MET A 193 1.49 9.39 -6.17
C MET A 193 1.48 9.76 -7.65
N VAL A 194 0.53 9.22 -8.40
CA VAL A 194 0.20 9.67 -9.76
C VAL A 194 -1.02 10.58 -9.64
N ILE A 195 -0.86 11.84 -10.02
CA ILE A 195 -1.93 12.84 -9.96
C ILE A 195 -2.38 13.22 -11.37
N ASN A 196 -3.68 13.38 -11.55
CA ASN A 196 -4.26 13.98 -12.73
C ASN A 196 -4.50 15.45 -12.49
N THR A 197 -3.84 16.28 -13.28
CA THR A 197 -3.83 17.73 -13.12
C THR A 197 -5.12 18.42 -13.61
N GLY A 198 -6.06 17.65 -14.16
CA GLY A 198 -7.35 18.14 -14.63
C GLY A 198 -7.22 19.27 -15.65
N SER A 199 -8.24 20.12 -15.74
CA SER A 199 -8.25 21.24 -16.70
C SER A 199 -7.11 22.24 -16.53
N TRP A 200 -6.44 22.27 -15.37
CA TRP A 200 -5.34 23.18 -15.10
C TRP A 200 -4.10 22.90 -15.97
N LEU A 201 -3.78 21.62 -16.24
CA LEU A 201 -2.73 21.23 -17.19
C LEU A 201 -3.22 20.21 -18.23
N ASN A 202 -4.45 20.39 -18.73
CA ASN A 202 -5.03 19.57 -19.81
C ASN A 202 -5.04 18.05 -19.51
N GLU A 203 -5.42 17.68 -18.30
CA GLU A 203 -5.58 16.30 -17.81
C GLU A 203 -4.30 15.47 -17.87
N LYS A 204 -3.13 16.14 -17.86
CA LYS A 204 -1.85 15.45 -17.85
C LYS A 204 -1.59 14.78 -16.50
N LEU A 205 -1.00 13.60 -16.54
CA LEU A 205 -0.56 12.89 -15.35
C LEU A 205 0.81 13.37 -14.88
N ARG A 206 1.00 13.43 -13.57
CA ARG A 206 2.26 13.82 -12.92
C ARG A 206 2.57 12.89 -11.77
N MET A 207 3.85 12.59 -11.57
CA MET A 207 4.30 11.87 -10.38
C MET A 207 4.80 12.83 -9.31
N LEU A 208 4.43 12.54 -8.06
CA LEU A 208 4.91 13.23 -6.86
C LEU A 208 5.32 12.19 -5.82
N SER A 209 6.45 12.38 -5.15
CA SER A 209 6.85 11.43 -4.10
C SER A 209 5.90 11.48 -2.91
N THR A 210 5.61 10.32 -2.32
CA THR A 210 4.88 10.23 -1.05
C THR A 210 5.63 10.89 0.10
N ASP A 211 6.96 10.99 0.00
CA ASP A 211 7.81 11.70 0.97
C ASP A 211 7.65 13.24 0.91
N TRP A 212 6.94 13.77 -0.08
CA TRP A 212 6.67 15.22 -0.21
C TRP A 212 5.32 15.65 0.37
N ILE A 213 4.58 14.70 0.96
CA ILE A 213 3.29 14.98 1.59
C ILE A 213 3.53 15.70 2.92
N GLU A 214 2.92 16.89 3.08
CA GLU A 214 2.97 17.66 4.32
C GLU A 214 1.89 17.21 5.31
N SER A 215 0.69 16.94 4.81
CA SER A 215 -0.45 16.54 5.61
C SER A 215 -1.54 15.92 4.73
N ILE A 216 -2.36 15.07 5.34
CA ILE A 216 -3.58 14.53 4.74
C ILE A 216 -4.74 14.86 5.66
N ASP A 217 -5.78 15.44 5.08
CA ASP A 217 -7.09 15.60 5.69
C ASP A 217 -7.97 14.47 5.15
N TRP A 218 -8.01 13.36 5.89
CA TRP A 218 -8.74 12.15 5.52
C TRP A 218 -10.24 12.39 5.45
N GLU A 219 -10.80 13.21 6.33
CA GLU A 219 -12.24 13.51 6.35
C GLU A 219 -12.67 14.29 5.11
N ASN A 220 -11.86 15.27 4.68
CA ASN A 220 -12.17 16.11 3.52
C ASN A 220 -11.56 15.62 2.21
N HIS A 221 -10.90 14.46 2.23
CA HIS A 221 -10.22 13.85 1.09
C HIS A 221 -9.20 14.80 0.42
N ILE A 222 -8.33 15.43 1.21
CA ILE A 222 -7.31 16.39 0.73
C ILE A 222 -5.91 15.90 1.09
N VAL A 223 -5.03 15.86 0.09
CA VAL A 223 -3.58 15.69 0.28
C VAL A 223 -2.90 17.03 0.04
N LYS A 224 -2.06 17.48 0.98
CA LYS A 224 -1.21 18.67 0.80
C LYS A 224 0.23 18.24 0.61
N VAL A 225 0.89 18.80 -0.42
CA VAL A 225 2.27 18.49 -0.77
C VAL A 225 3.15 19.74 -0.74
N ASP A 226 4.40 19.57 -0.32
CA ASP A 226 5.41 20.63 -0.25
C ASP A 226 6.12 20.77 -1.60
N ILE A 227 5.45 21.33 -2.59
CA ILE A 227 6.05 21.66 -3.90
C ILE A 227 5.59 23.04 -4.39
N ASP A 228 6.33 23.65 -5.31
CA ASP A 228 5.85 24.82 -6.05
C ASP A 228 4.99 24.36 -7.26
N PRO A 229 3.71 24.79 -7.36
CA PRO A 229 2.88 24.53 -8.54
C PRO A 229 3.52 24.95 -9.88
N GLY A 230 4.42 25.93 -9.89
CA GLY A 230 5.17 26.36 -11.06
C GLY A 230 6.19 25.32 -11.56
N GLN A 231 6.78 24.53 -10.66
CA GLN A 231 7.70 23.43 -11.01
C GLN A 231 6.94 22.28 -11.67
N LEU A 232 5.72 22.00 -11.21
CA LEU A 232 4.87 20.92 -11.74
C LEU A 232 4.53 21.10 -13.23
N LYS A 233 4.45 22.34 -13.72
CA LYS A 233 4.24 22.65 -15.14
C LYS A 233 5.39 22.19 -16.04
N GLN A 234 6.59 22.15 -15.49
CA GLN A 234 7.82 21.76 -16.19
C GLN A 234 8.11 20.26 -16.02
N ALA A 235 7.41 19.60 -15.09
CA ALA A 235 7.60 18.19 -14.84
C ALA A 235 7.16 17.34 -16.05
N PRO A 236 7.88 16.24 -16.32
CA PRO A 236 7.51 15.32 -17.40
C PRO A 236 6.11 14.75 -17.16
N ASP A 237 5.41 14.47 -18.26
CA ASP A 237 4.16 13.73 -18.20
C ASP A 237 4.45 12.28 -17.76
N TYR A 238 3.62 11.76 -16.86
CA TYR A 238 3.63 10.33 -16.53
C TYR A 238 2.85 9.54 -17.58
N ASP A 239 3.34 8.35 -17.90
CA ASP A 239 2.73 7.42 -18.85
C ASP A 239 2.81 6.00 -18.29
N TYR A 240 1.66 5.32 -18.21
CA TYR A 240 1.55 3.95 -17.72
C TYR A 240 2.27 2.91 -18.60
N GLU A 241 2.52 3.24 -19.88
CA GLU A 241 3.15 2.34 -20.84
C GLU A 241 4.69 2.40 -20.81
N HIS A 242 5.26 3.37 -20.09
CA HIS A 242 6.71 3.58 -20.02
C HIS A 242 7.23 3.35 -18.62
N GLU A 243 8.25 2.51 -18.48
CA GLU A 243 8.91 2.28 -17.20
C GLU A 243 9.53 3.59 -16.67
N VAL A 244 9.27 3.87 -15.39
CA VAL A 244 9.94 4.96 -14.67
C VAL A 244 11.35 4.52 -14.33
N THR A 245 12.31 5.03 -15.09
CA THR A 245 13.73 4.75 -14.86
C THR A 245 14.29 5.65 -13.78
N ARG A 246 15.40 5.20 -13.18
CA ARG A 246 16.14 5.98 -12.18
C ARG A 246 16.54 7.38 -12.68
N ASP A 247 16.93 7.50 -13.94
CA ASP A 247 17.27 8.80 -14.55
C ASP A 247 16.05 9.75 -14.58
N VAL A 248 14.85 9.22 -14.77
CA VAL A 248 13.60 10.00 -14.72
C VAL A 248 13.33 10.45 -13.29
N GLU A 249 13.47 9.56 -12.30
CA GLU A 249 13.32 9.89 -10.88
C GLU A 249 14.31 10.98 -10.46
N GLU A 250 15.60 10.83 -10.79
CA GLU A 250 16.65 11.79 -10.43
C GLU A 250 16.38 13.18 -11.01
N ARG A 251 16.00 13.27 -12.29
CA ARG A 251 15.64 14.56 -12.93
C ARG A 251 14.42 15.19 -12.29
N MET A 252 13.42 14.39 -11.94
CA MET A 252 12.22 14.87 -11.27
C MET A 252 12.56 15.44 -9.89
N HIS A 253 13.31 14.72 -9.05
CA HIS A 253 13.72 15.23 -7.73
C HIS A 253 14.57 16.50 -7.83
N GLN A 254 15.46 16.59 -8.83
CA GLN A 254 16.21 17.82 -9.12
C GLN A 254 15.30 18.99 -9.50
N LEU A 255 14.30 18.76 -10.36
CA LEU A 255 13.34 19.80 -10.78
C LEU A 255 12.59 20.41 -9.58
N TYR A 256 12.18 19.57 -8.63
CA TYR A 256 11.48 20.01 -7.42
C TYR A 256 12.40 20.49 -6.29
N ALA A 257 13.72 20.45 -6.48
CA ALA A 257 14.72 20.73 -5.45
C ALA A 257 14.50 19.88 -4.17
N LYS A 258 14.10 18.62 -4.34
CA LYS A 258 13.86 17.66 -3.26
C LYS A 258 14.99 16.64 -3.17
N PRO A 259 15.30 16.11 -1.98
CA PRO A 259 16.29 15.05 -1.84
C PRO A 259 15.82 13.81 -2.59
N PHE A 260 16.75 13.11 -3.26
CA PHE A 260 16.52 11.78 -3.80
C PHE A 260 17.21 10.78 -2.88
N GLN A 261 16.42 9.95 -2.20
CA GLN A 261 16.94 8.87 -1.37
C GLN A 261 17.17 7.64 -2.26
N ILE A 262 18.38 7.09 -2.19
CA ILE A 262 18.82 5.89 -2.93
C ILE A 262 18.47 4.66 -2.09
#